data_AF-A0A4S2S3Q7-F1
#
_entry.id   AF-A0A4S2S3Q7-F1
#
_cell.length_a   1.000
_cell.length_b   1.000
_cell.length_c   1.000
_cell.angle_alpha   90.00
_cell.angle_beta   90.00
_cell.angle_gamma   90.00
#
_symmetry.space_group_name_H-M   'P 1'
#
loop_
_entity.id
_entity.type
_entity.pdbx_description
1 polymer ?
#
loop_
_entity_poly.entity_id
_entity_poly.type
_entity_poly.pdbx_seq_one_letter_code
_entity_poly.pdbx_strand_id
1 'polypeptide(L)'
;MKPSRRTFKPLLLTATVVSTAAVGVSFLSMTSQAQTPPEHAVAASQLTAASRLQAAPLPPACQEAIFKTKEKFPTTRYAIPDEPWNAALNAVANLSDEDKALLTESACATWNTWAVVNGAAVATELDDHYRNAAAPACNKWAVATLATIKNHASEVPAEYKPQEEAAKRIWKEVVTKLSTESAYPACRTAYTNAQAGW
;
A
#
# COMPACT_ATOMS: atom_id res chain seq x y z
N MET A 1 1.91 30.55 23.76
CA MET A 1 0.66 29.81 23.49
C MET A 1 0.94 28.31 23.66
N LYS A 2 0.17 27.63 24.53
CA LYS A 2 0.34 26.22 24.91
C LYS A 2 -0.59 25.37 24.04
N PRO A 3 -0.15 24.26 23.41
CA PRO A 3 -1.08 23.25 22.93
C PRO A 3 -1.26 22.15 23.97
N SER A 4 -2.53 21.79 24.13
CA SER A 4 -3.11 20.92 25.14
C SER A 4 -2.70 19.46 24.95
N ARG A 5 -2.27 18.79 26.03
CA ARG A 5 -2.14 17.32 26.09
C ARG A 5 -3.54 16.71 25.99
N ARG A 6 -3.81 15.93 24.95
CA ARG A 6 -4.97 15.03 24.93
C ARG A 6 -4.57 13.70 25.54
N THR A 7 -5.11 13.45 26.72
CA THR A 7 -5.01 12.21 27.48
C THR A 7 -5.77 11.10 26.74
N PHE A 8 -5.05 10.09 26.23
CA PHE A 8 -5.67 8.84 25.80
C PHE A 8 -6.02 8.02 27.05
N LYS A 9 -7.33 7.82 27.29
CA LYS A 9 -7.82 6.83 28.26
C LYS A 9 -8.02 5.50 27.52
N PRO A 10 -7.53 4.36 28.06
CA PRO A 10 -7.84 3.06 27.50
C PRO A 10 -9.24 2.67 27.95
N LEU A 11 -10.13 2.40 27.01
CA LEU A 11 -11.41 1.76 27.31
C LEU A 11 -11.30 0.30 26.86
N LEU A 12 -11.15 -0.57 27.84
CA LEU A 12 -11.38 -2.01 27.71
C LEU A 12 -12.78 -2.23 27.14
N LEU A 13 -12.89 -3.05 26.09
CA LEU A 13 -14.11 -3.77 25.79
C LEU A 13 -13.77 -5.24 25.58
N THR A 14 -14.33 -6.02 26.49
CA THR A 14 -14.30 -7.47 26.62
C THR A 14 -15.09 -8.17 25.51
N ALA A 15 -14.65 -9.41 25.25
CA ALA A 15 -15.11 -10.40 24.29
C ALA A 15 -16.63 -10.62 24.12
N THR A 16 -17.03 -11.09 22.93
CA THR A 16 -17.86 -12.31 22.79
C THR A 16 -17.72 -12.91 21.39
N VAL A 17 -17.47 -14.22 21.36
CA VAL A 17 -17.47 -15.14 20.21
C VAL A 17 -18.89 -15.60 19.94
N VAL A 18 -19.36 -15.60 18.68
CA VAL A 18 -20.37 -16.58 18.20
C VAL A 18 -20.11 -16.90 16.72
N SER A 19 -19.86 -18.18 16.46
CA SER A 19 -19.80 -18.81 15.13
C SER A 19 -21.19 -19.14 14.59
N THR A 20 -21.22 -19.48 13.29
CA THR A 20 -22.23 -20.25 12.51
C THR A 20 -23.25 -19.44 11.71
N ALA A 21 -23.19 -19.55 10.37
CA ALA A 21 -24.04 -20.45 9.58
C ALA A 21 -23.70 -20.37 8.08
N ALA A 22 -23.64 -21.53 7.44
CA ALA A 22 -23.58 -21.71 5.99
C ALA A 22 -25.00 -21.78 5.37
N VAL A 23 -25.05 -21.93 4.04
CA VAL A 23 -26.20 -22.15 3.13
C VAL A 23 -26.78 -20.83 2.57
N GLY A 24 -27.01 -20.62 1.28
CA GLY A 24 -26.99 -21.49 0.10
C GLY A 24 -27.31 -20.69 -1.19
N VAL A 25 -27.24 -21.42 -2.29
CA VAL A 25 -27.15 -21.05 -3.71
C VAL A 25 -28.43 -20.43 -4.30
N SER A 26 -28.31 -19.48 -5.24
CA SER A 26 -28.87 -19.60 -6.63
C SER A 26 -28.67 -18.35 -7.50
N PHE A 27 -28.29 -18.63 -8.74
CA PHE A 27 -28.05 -17.72 -9.87
C PHE A 27 -29.36 -17.32 -10.56
N LEU A 28 -29.41 -16.13 -11.17
CA LEU A 28 -29.84 -15.94 -12.58
C LEU A 28 -29.65 -14.49 -13.06
N SER A 29 -28.77 -14.39 -14.05
CA SER A 29 -28.60 -13.44 -15.15
C SER A 29 -29.57 -12.27 -15.31
N MET A 30 -29.02 -11.05 -15.38
CA MET A 30 -29.40 -10.08 -16.40
C MET A 30 -28.16 -9.47 -17.04
N THR A 31 -28.10 -9.64 -18.35
CA THR A 31 -27.13 -9.05 -19.27
C THR A 31 -27.33 -7.54 -19.36
N SER A 32 -26.32 -6.76 -19.01
CA SER A 32 -26.14 -5.43 -19.58
C SER A 32 -24.66 -5.25 -19.86
N GLN A 33 -24.36 -5.03 -21.15
CA GLN A 33 -23.02 -4.72 -21.63
C GLN A 33 -22.57 -3.39 -21.01
N ALA A 34 -21.68 -3.46 -20.04
CA ALA A 34 -20.76 -2.39 -19.72
C ALA A 34 -19.43 -3.06 -19.36
N GLN A 35 -18.39 -2.63 -20.06
CA GLN A 35 -17.05 -3.21 -20.06
C GLN A 35 -16.50 -3.43 -18.64
N THR A 36 -15.96 -4.61 -18.38
CA THR A 36 -15.08 -4.92 -17.24
C THR A 36 -13.83 -5.60 -17.76
N PRO A 37 -12.67 -5.55 -17.06
CA PRO A 37 -12.06 -4.45 -16.32
C PRO A 37 -10.52 -4.41 -16.57
N PRO A 38 -9.71 -3.65 -15.80
CA PRO A 38 -8.59 -4.34 -15.16
C PRO A 38 -8.78 -4.28 -13.64
N GLU A 39 -9.50 -5.26 -13.13
CA GLU A 39 -9.36 -5.65 -11.74
C GLU A 39 -7.97 -6.27 -11.62
N HIS A 40 -7.04 -5.57 -10.99
CA HIS A 40 -5.88 -6.25 -10.40
C HIS A 40 -6.41 -7.09 -9.23
N ALA A 41 -7.01 -8.23 -9.56
CA ALA A 41 -6.99 -9.43 -8.74
C ALA A 41 -5.62 -10.05 -8.98
N VAL A 42 -4.69 -9.78 -8.06
CA VAL A 42 -3.39 -10.44 -8.10
C VAL A 42 -3.65 -11.91 -7.81
N ALA A 43 -3.68 -12.74 -8.87
CA ALA A 43 -3.55 -14.17 -8.67
C ALA A 43 -2.21 -14.37 -7.97
N ALA A 44 -2.23 -14.83 -6.71
CA ALA A 44 -1.04 -15.18 -5.94
C ALA A 44 -0.03 -16.00 -6.75
N SER A 45 -0.51 -16.73 -7.76
CA SER A 45 0.25 -17.48 -8.75
C SER A 45 1.32 -16.69 -9.52
N GLN A 46 1.17 -15.38 -9.78
CA GLN A 46 2.13 -14.62 -10.61
C GLN A 46 3.42 -14.23 -9.87
N LEU A 47 3.39 -14.10 -8.53
CA LEU A 47 4.62 -14.03 -7.73
C LEU A 47 5.26 -15.41 -7.49
N THR A 48 4.56 -16.51 -7.75
CA THR A 48 5.03 -17.84 -7.32
C THR A 48 5.99 -18.53 -8.28
N ALA A 49 6.22 -18.04 -9.49
CA ALA A 49 7.14 -18.70 -10.43
C ALA A 49 8.57 -18.16 -10.34
N ALA A 50 8.75 -16.84 -10.25
CA ALA A 50 10.07 -16.22 -10.15
C ALA A 50 10.67 -16.27 -8.74
N SER A 51 9.84 -16.41 -7.69
CA SER A 51 10.28 -16.35 -6.29
C SER A 51 10.44 -17.72 -5.61
N ARG A 52 10.29 -18.85 -6.33
CA ARG A 52 10.46 -20.20 -5.75
C ARG A 52 11.92 -20.61 -5.53
N LEU A 53 12.90 -19.84 -5.99
CA LEU A 53 14.30 -20.04 -5.61
C LEU A 53 14.64 -19.19 -4.37
N GLN A 54 14.50 -19.84 -3.20
CA GLN A 54 15.22 -19.55 -1.95
C GLN A 54 14.87 -18.31 -1.09
N ALA A 55 13.73 -17.67 -1.27
CA ALA A 55 13.16 -16.88 -0.16
C ALA A 55 12.37 -17.82 0.76
N ALA A 56 12.66 -17.81 2.07
CA ALA A 56 11.72 -18.37 3.05
C ALA A 56 10.33 -17.75 2.76
N PRO A 57 9.25 -18.55 2.74
CA PRO A 57 7.93 -18.01 2.46
C PRO A 57 7.64 -16.89 3.45
N LEU A 58 7.23 -15.72 2.94
CA LEU A 58 6.89 -14.57 3.77
C LEU A 58 5.92 -15.00 4.88
N PRO A 59 6.06 -14.49 6.12
CA PRO A 59 5.12 -14.80 7.19
C PRO A 59 3.67 -14.50 6.79
N PRO A 60 2.66 -15.26 7.26
CA PRO A 60 1.27 -15.07 6.89
C PRO A 60 0.78 -13.61 7.02
N ALA A 61 1.12 -12.92 8.11
CA ALA A 61 0.73 -11.52 8.28
C ALA A 61 1.34 -10.60 7.21
N CYS A 62 2.55 -10.91 6.72
CA CYS A 62 3.20 -10.15 5.66
C CYS A 62 2.57 -10.41 4.29
N GLN A 63 2.14 -11.65 4.03
CA GLN A 63 1.34 -11.94 2.84
C GLN A 63 0.02 -11.15 2.87
N GLU A 64 -0.64 -11.11 4.01
CA GLU A 64 -1.87 -10.32 4.17
C GLU A 64 -1.62 -8.81 4.04
N ALA A 65 -0.50 -8.30 4.56
CA ALA A 65 -0.11 -6.91 4.43
C ALA A 65 0.06 -6.49 2.97
N ILE A 66 0.62 -7.36 2.14
CA ILE A 66 0.86 -7.11 0.72
C ILE A 66 -0.41 -7.31 -0.10
N PHE A 67 -1.07 -8.47 0.03
CA PHE A 67 -2.13 -8.88 -0.89
C PHE A 67 -3.52 -8.37 -0.52
N LYS A 68 -3.77 -8.00 0.74
CA LYS A 68 -5.05 -7.39 1.16
C LYS A 68 -5.00 -5.87 1.26
N THR A 69 -4.01 -5.23 0.63
CA THR A 69 -3.85 -3.77 0.64
C THR A 69 -5.13 -3.06 0.19
N LYS A 70 -5.80 -3.52 -0.88
CA LYS A 70 -7.04 -2.89 -1.37
C LYS A 70 -8.22 -3.02 -0.39
N GLU A 71 -8.31 -4.12 0.35
CA GLU A 71 -9.34 -4.31 1.36
C GLU A 71 -9.14 -3.34 2.54
N LYS A 72 -7.87 -3.07 2.88
CA LYS A 72 -7.49 -2.17 3.98
C LYS A 72 -7.55 -0.70 3.57
N PHE A 73 -7.23 -0.38 2.32
CA PHE A 73 -7.23 0.98 1.77
C PHE A 73 -8.25 1.06 0.61
N PRO A 74 -9.54 1.26 0.91
CA PRO A 74 -10.62 1.19 -0.09
C PRO A 74 -10.71 2.48 -0.92
N THR A 75 -9.69 2.75 -1.75
CA THR A 75 -9.65 3.92 -2.65
C THR A 75 -10.67 3.79 -3.78
N THR A 76 -11.29 4.90 -4.19
CA THR A 76 -12.27 4.96 -5.28
C THR A 76 -11.76 5.67 -6.53
N ARG A 77 -10.72 6.50 -6.40
CA ARG A 77 -10.15 7.32 -7.49
C ARG A 77 -8.66 7.11 -7.67
N TYR A 78 -7.93 6.96 -6.58
CA TYR A 78 -6.50 6.72 -6.60
C TYR A 78 -6.20 5.43 -7.36
N ALA A 79 -5.30 5.54 -8.33
CA ALA A 79 -4.88 4.44 -9.18
C ALA A 79 -3.36 4.44 -9.30
N ILE A 80 -2.78 3.26 -9.17
CA ILE A 80 -1.34 3.02 -9.37
C ILE A 80 -1.17 2.60 -10.84
N PRO A 81 -0.43 3.36 -11.67
CA PRO A 81 -0.13 2.91 -13.02
C PRO A 81 0.78 1.67 -13.01
N ASP A 82 0.71 0.84 -14.06
CA ASP A 82 1.46 -0.43 -14.15
C ASP A 82 2.97 -0.24 -13.98
N GLU A 83 3.51 0.84 -14.54
CA GLU A 83 4.94 1.13 -14.51
C GLU A 83 5.46 1.34 -13.06
N PRO A 84 4.89 2.25 -12.24
CA PRO A 84 5.18 2.31 -10.81
C PRO A 84 4.92 1.03 -10.03
N TRP A 85 3.85 0.30 -10.34
CA TRP A 85 3.55 -0.97 -9.66
C TRP A 85 4.65 -2.01 -9.89
N ASN A 86 5.08 -2.19 -11.14
CA ASN A 86 6.16 -3.10 -11.48
C ASN A 86 7.51 -2.66 -10.92
N ALA A 87 7.77 -1.34 -10.85
CA ALA A 87 8.95 -0.82 -10.18
C ALA A 87 8.95 -1.16 -8.68
N ALA A 88 7.79 -1.02 -8.00
CA ALA A 88 7.64 -1.36 -6.59
C ALA A 88 7.84 -2.85 -6.33
N LEU A 89 7.24 -3.73 -7.15
CA LEU A 89 7.45 -5.17 -7.02
C LEU A 89 8.91 -5.58 -7.19
N ASN A 90 9.62 -4.95 -8.14
CA ASN A 90 11.05 -5.20 -8.34
C ASN A 90 11.89 -4.72 -7.14
N ALA A 91 11.60 -3.54 -6.60
CA ALA A 91 12.29 -3.02 -5.43
C ALA A 91 12.07 -3.93 -4.20
N VAL A 92 10.84 -4.42 -4.00
CA VAL A 92 10.54 -5.38 -2.92
C VAL A 92 11.28 -6.71 -3.13
N ALA A 93 11.34 -7.21 -4.36
CA ALA A 93 12.05 -8.46 -4.68
C ALA A 93 13.57 -8.35 -4.44
N ASN A 94 14.12 -7.16 -4.65
CA ASN A 94 15.55 -6.85 -4.50
C ASN A 94 15.93 -6.26 -3.14
N LEU A 95 15.03 -6.30 -2.14
CA LEU A 95 15.36 -5.88 -0.78
C LEU A 95 16.62 -6.60 -0.28
N SER A 96 17.44 -5.87 0.48
CA SER A 96 18.59 -6.45 1.15
C SER A 96 18.15 -7.48 2.19
N ASP A 97 19.07 -8.36 2.59
CA ASP A 97 18.76 -9.36 3.62
C ASP A 97 18.44 -8.69 4.97
N GLU A 98 19.03 -7.53 5.26
CA GLU A 98 18.67 -6.74 6.44
C GLU A 98 17.23 -6.22 6.37
N ASP A 99 16.79 -5.72 5.22
CA ASP A 99 15.43 -5.20 5.05
C ASP A 99 14.39 -6.32 5.03
N LYS A 100 14.72 -7.47 4.43
CA LYS A 100 13.89 -8.68 4.50
C LYS A 100 13.73 -9.16 5.94
N ALA A 101 14.76 -9.05 6.77
CA ALA A 101 14.69 -9.45 8.18
C ALA A 101 13.71 -8.57 9.00
N LEU A 102 13.36 -7.36 8.53
CA LEU A 102 12.37 -6.50 9.17
C LEU A 102 10.93 -6.94 8.92
N LEU A 103 10.68 -7.77 7.89
CA LEU A 103 9.37 -8.32 7.53
C LEU A 103 9.00 -9.52 8.41
N THR A 104 8.91 -9.28 9.71
CA THR A 104 8.53 -10.30 10.70
C THR A 104 7.02 -10.42 10.81
N GLU A 105 6.52 -11.58 11.29
CA GLU A 105 5.10 -11.79 11.56
C GLU A 105 4.52 -10.69 12.46
N SER A 106 5.22 -10.34 13.54
CA SER A 106 4.80 -9.30 14.48
C SER A 106 4.70 -7.91 13.83
N ALA A 107 5.73 -7.53 13.06
CA ALA A 107 5.74 -6.23 12.38
C ALA A 107 4.59 -6.12 11.36
N CYS A 108 4.37 -7.16 10.57
CA CYS A 108 3.30 -7.19 9.59
C CYS A 108 1.90 -7.27 10.23
N ALA A 109 1.75 -7.97 11.36
CA ALA A 109 0.49 -8.00 12.11
C ALA A 109 0.14 -6.63 12.70
N THR A 110 1.13 -5.90 13.22
CA THR A 110 0.93 -4.52 13.69
C THR A 110 0.52 -3.61 12.53
N TRP A 111 1.20 -3.72 11.38
CA TRP A 111 0.81 -2.99 10.17
C TRP A 111 -0.64 -3.28 9.77
N ASN A 112 -1.04 -4.54 9.75
CA ASN A 112 -2.41 -4.95 9.40
C ASN A 112 -3.43 -4.33 10.36
N THR A 113 -3.14 -4.31 11.66
CA THR A 113 -3.99 -3.68 12.68
C THR A 113 -4.11 -2.18 12.46
N TRP A 114 -2.98 -1.49 12.22
CA TRP A 114 -2.98 -0.06 11.91
C TRP A 114 -3.78 0.25 10.65
N ALA A 115 -3.62 -0.57 9.60
CA ALA A 115 -4.30 -0.38 8.32
C ALA A 115 -5.82 -0.59 8.44
N VAL A 116 -6.30 -1.51 9.27
CA VAL A 116 -7.74 -1.66 9.56
C VAL A 116 -8.30 -0.42 10.24
N VAL A 117 -7.57 0.19 11.18
CA VAL A 117 -8.03 1.36 11.94
C VAL A 117 -7.99 2.63 11.11
N ASN A 118 -6.93 2.83 10.30
CA ASN A 118 -6.65 4.10 9.65
C ASN A 118 -6.90 4.09 8.13
N GLY A 119 -7.07 2.91 7.53
CA GLY A 119 -7.03 2.75 6.09
C GLY A 119 -8.12 3.50 5.32
N ALA A 120 -9.30 3.70 5.90
CA ALA A 120 -10.35 4.53 5.31
C ALA A 120 -9.97 6.02 5.23
N ALA A 121 -9.30 6.55 6.26
CA ALA A 121 -8.81 7.93 6.28
C ALA A 121 -7.69 8.11 5.24
N VAL A 122 -6.71 7.20 5.25
CA VAL A 122 -5.60 7.17 4.28
C VAL A 122 -6.13 7.07 2.84
N ALA A 123 -7.13 6.22 2.59
CA ALA A 123 -7.74 6.07 1.26
C ALA A 123 -8.46 7.34 0.81
N THR A 124 -9.15 8.02 1.72
CA THR A 124 -9.80 9.31 1.44
C THR A 124 -8.77 10.37 1.07
N GLU A 125 -7.66 10.45 1.81
CA GLU A 125 -6.57 11.38 1.51
C GLU A 125 -5.92 11.08 0.15
N LEU A 126 -5.66 9.80 -0.15
CA LEU A 126 -5.15 9.37 -1.46
C LEU A 126 -6.09 9.81 -2.59
N ASP A 127 -7.39 9.57 -2.45
CA ASP A 127 -8.40 9.95 -3.44
C ASP A 127 -8.47 11.47 -3.64
N ASP A 128 -8.43 12.23 -2.54
CA ASP A 128 -8.46 13.69 -2.57
C ASP A 128 -7.21 14.27 -3.24
N HIS A 129 -6.02 13.83 -2.84
CA HIS A 129 -4.79 14.29 -3.47
C HIS A 129 -4.73 13.86 -4.95
N TYR A 130 -5.16 12.64 -5.28
CA TYR A 130 -5.15 12.15 -6.66
C TYR A 130 -6.11 12.92 -7.57
N ARG A 131 -7.31 13.24 -7.07
CA ARG A 131 -8.30 14.06 -7.78
C ARG A 131 -7.72 15.44 -8.09
N ASN A 132 -7.06 16.06 -7.11
CA ASN A 132 -6.61 17.45 -7.19
C ASN A 132 -5.24 17.62 -7.90
N ALA A 133 -4.45 16.56 -8.01
CA ALA A 133 -3.17 16.61 -8.72
C ALA A 133 -3.37 16.78 -10.25
N ALA A 134 -2.46 17.48 -10.91
CA ALA A 134 -2.52 17.67 -12.36
C ALA A 134 -2.29 16.34 -13.12
N ALA A 135 -2.94 16.19 -14.27
CA ALA A 135 -2.62 15.13 -15.23
C ALA A 135 -1.14 15.27 -15.71
N PRO A 136 -0.50 14.19 -16.20
CA PRO A 136 -1.03 12.84 -16.47
C PRO A 136 -1.10 11.93 -15.23
N ALA A 137 -1.58 10.69 -15.40
CA ALA A 137 -1.80 9.72 -14.32
C ALA A 137 -0.55 9.46 -13.45
N CYS A 138 0.65 9.43 -14.04
CA CYS A 138 1.90 9.27 -13.30
C CYS A 138 2.16 10.45 -12.33
N ASN A 139 1.85 11.68 -12.73
CA ASN A 139 1.96 12.83 -11.84
C ASN A 139 0.91 12.78 -10.73
N LYS A 140 -0.34 12.42 -11.07
CA LYS A 140 -1.39 12.23 -10.07
C LYS A 140 -1.00 11.21 -9.01
N TRP A 141 -0.50 10.06 -9.44
CA TRP A 141 -0.01 9.01 -8.56
C TRP A 141 1.15 9.52 -7.70
N ALA A 142 2.19 10.10 -8.31
CA ALA A 142 3.40 10.50 -7.59
C ALA A 142 3.11 11.58 -6.52
N VAL A 143 2.31 12.60 -6.87
CA VAL A 143 1.90 13.66 -5.95
C VAL A 143 1.02 13.12 -4.83
N ALA A 144 0.00 12.32 -5.16
CA ALA A 144 -0.92 11.80 -4.15
C ALA A 144 -0.24 10.86 -3.16
N THR A 145 0.60 9.97 -3.66
CA THR A 145 1.35 9.02 -2.83
C THR A 145 2.30 9.76 -1.90
N LEU A 146 3.13 10.66 -2.44
CA LEU A 146 4.10 11.40 -1.64
C LEU A 146 3.41 12.27 -0.56
N ALA A 147 2.34 12.98 -0.91
CA ALA A 147 1.60 13.81 0.04
C ALA A 147 1.02 12.96 1.18
N THR A 148 0.37 11.84 0.86
CA THR A 148 -0.23 10.96 1.86
C THR A 148 0.82 10.33 2.76
N ILE A 149 1.94 9.84 2.19
CA ILE A 149 3.01 9.25 3.00
C ILE A 149 3.57 10.30 3.98
N LYS A 150 3.77 11.54 3.54
CA LYS A 150 4.25 12.61 4.43
C LYS A 150 3.31 12.90 5.58
N ASN A 151 1.99 12.88 5.35
CA ASN A 151 1.00 13.11 6.40
C ASN A 151 1.11 12.06 7.51
N HIS A 152 1.27 10.79 7.12
CA HIS A 152 1.28 9.67 8.07
C HIS A 152 2.67 9.26 8.58
N ALA A 153 3.76 9.71 7.96
CA ALA A 153 5.12 9.34 8.36
C ALA A 153 5.45 9.69 9.83
N SER A 154 4.89 10.80 10.32
CA SER A 154 5.10 11.24 11.72
C SER A 154 4.35 10.39 12.75
N GLU A 155 3.36 9.60 12.31
CA GLU A 155 2.54 8.76 13.16
C GLU A 155 3.17 7.39 13.41
N VAL A 156 4.26 7.06 12.70
CA VAL A 156 4.95 5.77 12.85
C VAL A 156 5.64 5.73 14.23
N PRO A 157 5.29 4.76 15.09
CA PRO A 157 5.92 4.61 16.40
C PRO A 157 7.42 4.34 16.29
N ALA A 158 8.18 4.77 17.31
CA ALA A 158 9.65 4.72 17.29
C ALA A 158 10.20 3.30 17.10
N GLU A 159 9.52 2.30 17.66
CA GLU A 159 9.85 0.89 17.53
C GLU A 159 9.74 0.35 16.09
N TYR A 160 9.00 1.05 15.21
CA TYR A 160 8.83 0.69 13.79
C TYR A 160 9.63 1.59 12.84
N LYS A 161 10.52 2.45 13.37
CA LYS A 161 11.42 3.28 12.55
C LYS A 161 12.26 2.47 11.56
N PRO A 162 12.81 1.28 11.89
CA PRO A 162 13.53 0.48 10.91
C PRO A 162 12.68 0.10 9.68
N GLN A 163 11.43 -0.30 9.90
CA GLN A 163 10.47 -0.65 8.85
C GLN A 163 10.07 0.57 8.01
N GLU A 164 9.87 1.72 8.67
CA GLU A 164 9.66 2.99 7.95
C GLU A 164 10.84 3.31 7.03
N GLU A 165 12.07 3.20 7.53
CA GLU A 165 13.29 3.43 6.75
C GLU A 165 13.42 2.45 5.58
N ALA A 166 13.03 1.18 5.76
CA ALA A 166 12.96 0.21 4.66
C ALA A 166 11.91 0.63 3.60
N ALA A 167 10.71 1.05 4.02
CA ALA A 167 9.70 1.59 3.12
C ALA A 167 10.19 2.86 2.39
N LYS A 168 10.94 3.73 3.08
CA LYS A 168 11.59 4.91 2.47
C LYS A 168 12.59 4.53 1.39
N ARG A 169 13.40 3.49 1.63
CA ARG A 169 14.35 2.96 0.64
C ARG A 169 13.63 2.42 -0.59
N ILE A 170 12.60 1.60 -0.39
CA ILE A 170 11.76 1.07 -1.49
C ILE A 170 11.18 2.23 -2.31
N TRP A 171 10.55 3.21 -1.66
CA TRP A 171 9.98 4.38 -2.35
C TRP A 171 11.05 5.11 -3.18
N LYS A 172 12.21 5.40 -2.56
CA LYS A 172 13.31 6.08 -3.22
C LYS A 172 13.83 5.30 -4.43
N GLU A 173 13.98 3.99 -4.33
CA GLU A 173 14.39 3.13 -5.44
C GLU A 173 13.38 3.18 -6.58
N VAL A 174 12.09 3.06 -6.27
CA VAL A 174 11.00 3.15 -7.24
C VAL A 174 11.05 4.47 -7.99
N VAL A 175 11.03 5.60 -7.30
CA VAL A 175 11.00 6.92 -7.97
C VAL A 175 12.32 7.23 -8.70
N THR A 176 13.46 6.69 -8.23
CA THR A 176 14.75 6.82 -8.92
C THR A 176 14.72 6.05 -10.25
N LYS A 177 14.24 4.81 -10.24
CA LYS A 177 14.11 4.00 -11.45
C LYS A 177 13.16 4.64 -12.44
N LEU A 178 12.00 5.08 -11.96
CA LEU A 178 10.99 5.69 -12.80
C LEU A 178 11.45 7.04 -13.38
N SER A 179 12.21 7.84 -12.64
CA SER A 179 12.71 9.14 -13.13
C SER A 179 13.73 9.01 -14.25
N THR A 180 14.43 7.87 -14.35
CA THR A 180 15.41 7.60 -15.41
C THR A 180 14.82 6.78 -16.56
N GLU A 181 14.04 5.74 -16.25
CA GLU A 181 13.63 4.71 -17.21
C GLU A 181 12.25 4.94 -17.82
N SER A 182 11.43 5.85 -17.27
CA SER A 182 10.10 6.04 -17.83
C SER A 182 10.14 6.50 -19.28
N ALA A 183 9.36 5.85 -20.13
CA ALA A 183 9.32 6.17 -21.56
C ALA A 183 8.81 7.60 -21.84
N TYR A 184 7.99 8.15 -20.94
CA TYR A 184 7.34 9.44 -21.11
C TYR A 184 8.09 10.56 -20.37
N PRO A 185 8.55 11.62 -21.07
CA PRO A 185 9.30 12.72 -20.44
C PRO A 185 8.55 13.40 -19.29
N ALA A 186 7.25 13.63 -19.44
CA ALA A 186 6.43 14.23 -18.40
C ALA A 186 6.38 13.38 -17.13
N CYS A 187 6.38 12.05 -17.26
CA CYS A 187 6.43 11.14 -16.13
C CYS A 187 7.80 11.15 -15.47
N ARG A 188 8.89 11.14 -16.24
CA ARG A 188 10.24 11.31 -15.68
C ARG A 188 10.34 12.56 -14.82
N THR A 189 9.86 13.71 -15.31
CA THR A 189 9.82 14.96 -14.53
C THR A 189 8.99 14.81 -13.24
N ALA A 190 7.80 14.20 -13.32
CA ALA A 190 6.96 13.99 -12.15
C ALA A 190 7.67 13.12 -11.09
N TYR A 191 8.34 12.06 -11.51
CA TYR A 191 9.08 11.17 -10.61
C TYR A 191 10.35 11.82 -10.05
N THR A 192 11.07 12.65 -10.83
CA THR A 192 12.17 13.49 -10.33
C THR A 192 11.69 14.43 -9.22
N ASN A 193 10.53 15.07 -9.40
CA ASN A 193 9.95 15.94 -8.39
C ASN A 193 9.55 15.16 -7.14
N ALA A 194 8.98 13.97 -7.31
CA ALA A 194 8.61 13.11 -6.18
C ALA A 194 9.84 12.60 -5.42
N GLN A 195 10.93 12.31 -6.12
CA GLN A 195 12.22 11.95 -5.55
C GLN A 195 12.83 13.10 -4.74
N ALA A 196 12.81 14.32 -5.27
CA ALA A 196 13.32 15.51 -4.58
C ALA A 196 12.44 15.92 -3.38
N GLY A 197 11.16 15.57 -3.43
CA GLY A 197 10.22 15.87 -2.36
C GLY A 197 10.25 14.88 -1.20
N TRP A 198 10.90 13.72 -1.32
CA TRP A 198 11.03 12.73 -0.26
C TRP A 198 12.14 13.09 0.73
#